data_AF-E7DUP2-F1
#
_entry.id   AF-E7DUP2-F1
#
_cell.length_a   1.000
_cell.length_b   1.000
_cell.length_c   1.000
_cell.angle_alpha   90.00
_cell.angle_beta   90.00
_cell.angle_gamma   90.00
#
_symmetry.space_group_name_H-M   'P 1'
#
loop_
_entity.id
_entity.type
_entity.pdbx_description
1 polymer ?
#
loop_
_entity_poly.entity_id
_entity_poly.type
_entity_poly.pdbx_seq_one_letter_code
_entity_poly.pdbx_strand_id
1 'polypeptide(L)'
;MYNFDRVFRSSKFENEHNITPAQWKKLLTLEAKFLPNKRALESWLDKAKKVTSLSKGEAMIEVEYLVKIALHHQKWYYRLDDPLFTDGLYDRVSERLDALQEQFPELFDEDHPWNTVGY
;
A
#
# COMPACT_ATOMS: atom_id res chain seq x y z
N MET A 1 6.23 17.62 -16.30
CA MET A 1 5.93 17.93 -14.88
C MET A 1 4.44 17.73 -14.71
N TYR A 2 4.01 16.53 -14.32
CA TYR A 2 2.58 16.22 -14.14
C TYR A 2 2.10 16.97 -12.89
N ASN A 3 1.17 17.92 -13.07
CA ASN A 3 0.51 18.62 -11.98
C ASN A 3 -0.47 17.66 -11.29
N PHE A 4 0.01 16.92 -10.29
CA PHE A 4 -0.79 16.04 -9.43
C PHE A 4 -1.83 16.81 -8.57
N ASP A 5 -1.66 18.13 -8.43
CA ASP A 5 -2.43 18.99 -7.52
C ASP A 5 -3.91 19.23 -7.89
N ARG A 6 -4.36 18.86 -9.09
CA ARG A 6 -5.68 19.30 -9.60
C ARG A 6 -6.76 18.23 -9.69
N VAL A 7 -6.42 16.95 -9.51
CA VAL A 7 -7.40 15.84 -9.67
C VAL A 7 -8.03 15.41 -8.33
N PHE A 8 -7.36 15.64 -7.20
CA PHE A 8 -7.76 15.03 -5.92
C PHE A 8 -8.40 15.99 -4.90
N ARG A 9 -8.67 17.26 -5.26
CA ARG A 9 -9.66 18.09 -4.54
C ARG A 9 -11.09 17.62 -4.84
N SER A 10 -11.36 16.33 -4.69
CA SER A 10 -12.73 15.85 -4.73
C SER A 10 -13.30 15.99 -3.33
N SER A 11 -14.00 17.11 -3.11
CA SER A 11 -14.91 17.40 -1.98
C SER A 11 -16.05 16.37 -1.83
N LYS A 12 -16.00 15.24 -2.53
CA LYS A 12 -17.06 14.26 -2.63
C LYS A 12 -16.96 13.17 -1.56
N PHE A 13 -15.75 12.84 -1.05
CA PHE A 13 -15.57 11.81 -0.02
C PHE A 13 -15.60 12.31 1.43
N GLU A 14 -15.31 13.60 1.68
CA GLU A 14 -15.50 14.19 3.02
C GLU A 14 -16.98 14.11 3.50
N ASN A 15 -17.91 13.95 2.56
CA ASN A 15 -19.36 14.06 2.80
C ASN A 15 -20.06 12.74 3.19
N GLU A 16 -19.44 11.55 3.09
CA GLU A 16 -20.18 10.28 3.33
C GLU A 16 -20.15 9.80 4.79
N HIS A 17 -19.17 10.23 5.59
CA HIS A 17 -19.02 9.75 6.98
C HIS A 17 -18.79 10.86 8.03
N ASN A 18 -18.71 12.14 7.61
CA ASN A 18 -18.49 13.28 8.52
C ASN A 18 -17.26 13.11 9.43
N ILE A 19 -16.18 12.50 8.90
CA ILE A 19 -14.94 12.19 9.63
C ILE A 19 -13.93 13.32 9.37
N THR A 20 -13.52 13.99 10.45
CA THR A 20 -12.49 15.03 10.41
C THR A 20 -11.08 14.46 10.15
N PRO A 21 -10.13 15.24 9.62
CA PRO A 21 -8.74 14.80 9.45
C PRO A 21 -8.09 14.28 10.73
N ALA A 22 -8.42 14.86 11.90
CA ALA A 22 -7.93 14.39 13.20
C ALA A 22 -8.46 12.99 13.56
N GLN A 23 -9.73 12.70 13.24
CA GLN A 23 -10.30 11.37 13.42
C GLN A 23 -9.67 10.36 12.46
N TRP A 24 -9.42 10.74 11.19
CA TRP A 24 -8.68 9.91 10.25
C TRP A 24 -7.28 9.58 10.74
N LYS A 25 -6.54 10.58 11.22
CA LYS A 25 -5.20 10.39 11.80
C LYS A 25 -5.23 9.40 12.96
N LYS A 26 -6.22 9.49 13.85
CA LYS A 26 -6.40 8.53 14.96
C LYS A 26 -6.66 7.11 14.47
N LEU A 27 -7.56 6.94 13.49
CA LEU A 27 -7.93 5.62 12.94
C LEU A 27 -6.74 4.98 12.20
N LEU A 28 -6.06 5.74 11.35
CA LEU A 28 -4.91 5.24 10.60
C LEU A 28 -3.72 4.97 11.54
N THR A 29 -3.52 5.78 12.58
CA THR A 29 -2.53 5.45 13.63
C THR A 29 -2.86 4.16 14.35
N LEU A 30 -4.15 3.83 14.52
CA LEU A 30 -4.59 2.55 15.11
C LEU A 30 -4.31 1.38 14.16
N GLU A 31 -4.64 1.52 12.87
CA GLU A 31 -4.32 0.53 11.83
C GLU A 31 -2.81 0.24 11.77
N ALA A 32 -1.97 1.29 11.84
CA ALA A 32 -0.50 1.17 11.82
C ALA A 32 0.07 0.30 12.96
N LYS A 33 -0.63 0.15 14.08
CA LYS A 33 -0.19 -0.73 15.19
C LYS A 33 -0.22 -2.21 14.83
N PHE A 34 -1.01 -2.58 13.83
CA PHE A 34 -1.13 -3.96 13.35
C PHE A 34 -0.22 -4.24 12.14
N LEU A 35 0.46 -3.21 11.63
CA LEU A 35 1.39 -3.31 10.51
C LEU A 35 2.83 -3.41 11.01
N PRO A 36 3.74 -3.98 10.20
CA PRO A 36 5.16 -3.97 10.53
C PRO A 36 5.66 -2.53 10.66
N ASN A 37 6.55 -2.29 11.62
CA ASN A 37 7.33 -1.06 11.62
C ASN A 37 8.31 -1.05 10.45
N LYS A 38 8.80 0.15 10.08
CA LYS A 38 9.75 0.37 8.98
C LYS A 38 10.92 -0.62 8.98
N ARG A 39 11.61 -0.76 10.12
CA ARG A 39 12.81 -1.62 10.23
C ARG A 39 12.49 -3.11 10.04
N ALA A 40 11.33 -3.55 10.52
CA ALA A 40 10.88 -4.93 10.34
C ALA A 40 10.55 -5.20 8.87
N LEU A 41 9.89 -4.26 8.19
CA LEU A 41 9.58 -4.36 6.77
C LEU A 41 10.85 -4.36 5.90
N GLU A 42 11.78 -3.44 6.14
CA GLU A 42 13.09 -3.41 5.47
C GLU A 42 13.85 -4.72 5.66
N SER A 43 13.98 -5.19 6.91
CA SER A 43 14.67 -6.44 7.18
C SER A 43 13.99 -7.64 6.53
N TRP A 44 12.67 -7.62 6.36
CA TRP A 44 11.96 -8.69 5.68
C TRP A 44 12.21 -8.64 4.16
N LEU A 45 12.11 -7.46 3.53
CA LEU A 45 12.40 -7.26 2.11
C LEU A 45 13.82 -7.70 1.76
N ASP A 46 14.80 -7.40 2.62
CA ASP A 46 16.20 -7.80 2.43
C ASP A 46 16.41 -9.33 2.48
N LYS A 47 15.56 -10.03 3.23
CA LYS A 47 15.65 -11.48 3.44
C LYS A 47 14.68 -12.27 2.57
N ALA A 48 13.82 -11.59 1.82
CA ALA A 48 12.81 -12.22 0.99
C ALA A 48 13.46 -13.11 -0.08
N LYS A 49 12.86 -14.28 -0.31
CA LYS A 49 13.30 -15.17 -1.39
C LYS A 49 13.09 -14.48 -2.74
N LYS A 50 13.84 -14.91 -3.77
CA LYS A 50 13.58 -14.46 -5.14
C LYS A 50 12.18 -14.88 -5.57
N VAL A 51 11.44 -14.01 -6.26
CA VAL A 51 10.06 -14.28 -6.70
C VAL A 51 9.98 -15.59 -7.50
N THR A 52 10.95 -15.80 -8.39
CA THR A 52 11.07 -17.00 -9.23
C THR A 52 11.25 -18.31 -8.46
N SER A 53 11.55 -18.26 -7.16
CA SER A 53 11.74 -19.43 -6.30
C SER A 53 10.58 -19.66 -5.32
N LEU A 54 9.54 -18.82 -5.36
CA LEU A 54 8.38 -18.95 -4.49
C LEU A 54 7.43 -20.04 -4.98
N SER A 55 6.81 -20.75 -4.05
CA SER A 55 5.58 -21.48 -4.33
C SER A 55 4.39 -20.53 -4.45
N LYS A 56 3.33 -20.96 -5.14
CA LYS A 56 2.09 -20.18 -5.25
C LYS A 56 1.49 -19.80 -3.89
N GLY A 57 1.56 -20.71 -2.92
CA GLY A 57 1.06 -20.44 -1.56
C GLY A 57 1.90 -19.37 -0.83
N GLU A 58 3.22 -19.40 -0.97
CA GLU A 58 4.09 -18.35 -0.42
C GLU A 58 3.83 -17.00 -1.09
N ALA A 59 3.71 -16.99 -2.42
CA ALA A 59 3.41 -15.78 -3.18
C ALA A 59 2.07 -15.16 -2.78
N MET A 60 1.02 -15.97 -2.58
CA MET A 60 -0.30 -15.49 -2.15
C MET A 60 -0.24 -14.78 -0.79
N ILE A 61 0.41 -15.40 0.21
CA ILE A 61 0.58 -14.79 1.53
C ILE A 61 1.42 -13.50 1.45
N GLU A 62 2.45 -13.50 0.59
CA GLU A 62 3.29 -12.33 0.38
C GLU A 62 2.53 -11.16 -0.26
N VAL A 63 1.73 -11.43 -1.30
CA VAL A 63 0.85 -10.45 -1.94
C VAL A 63 -0.12 -9.86 -0.92
N GLU A 64 -0.86 -10.69 -0.18
CA GLU A 64 -1.80 -10.19 0.83
C GLU A 64 -1.14 -9.27 1.86
N TYR A 65 0.06 -9.64 2.31
CA TYR A 65 0.81 -8.87 3.28
C TYR A 65 1.26 -7.52 2.72
N LEU A 66 1.89 -7.51 1.54
CA LEU A 66 2.41 -6.30 0.91
C LEU A 66 1.29 -5.35 0.46
N VAL A 67 0.18 -5.88 -0.07
CA VAL A 67 -0.99 -5.09 -0.47
C VAL A 67 -1.57 -4.33 0.73
N LYS A 68 -1.75 -4.99 1.88
CA LYS A 68 -2.26 -4.33 3.10
C LYS A 68 -1.38 -3.16 3.51
N ILE A 69 -0.06 -3.32 3.44
CA ILE A 69 0.90 -2.26 3.73
C ILE A 69 0.75 -1.14 2.69
N ALA A 70 0.80 -1.44 1.41
CA ALA A 70 0.75 -0.42 0.37
C ALA A 70 -0.55 0.39 0.42
N LEU A 71 -1.70 -0.27 0.62
CA LEU A 71 -2.99 0.42 0.77
C LEU A 71 -3.04 1.31 2.00
N HIS A 72 -2.46 0.89 3.13
CA HIS A 72 -2.36 1.76 4.31
C HIS A 72 -1.57 3.04 4.01
N HIS A 73 -0.47 2.90 3.27
CA HIS A 73 0.35 4.04 2.86
C HIS A 73 -0.37 4.99 1.92
N GLN A 74 -1.09 4.45 0.94
CA GLN A 74 -1.94 5.24 0.06
C GLN A 74 -3.01 5.99 0.85
N LYS A 75 -3.69 5.35 1.82
CA LYS A 75 -4.67 6.02 2.69
C LYS A 75 -4.05 7.19 3.47
N TRP A 76 -2.84 7.03 4.01
CA TRP A 76 -2.13 8.11 4.71
C TRP A 76 -1.78 9.26 3.78
N TYR A 77 -1.19 8.94 2.63
CA TYR A 77 -0.80 9.92 1.62
C TYR A 77 -2.00 10.72 1.13
N TYR A 78 -3.06 10.06 0.67
CA TYR A 78 -4.23 10.72 0.09
C TYR A 78 -5.11 11.44 1.11
N ARG A 79 -5.17 11.00 2.37
CA ARG A 79 -6.09 11.58 3.37
C ARG A 79 -5.43 12.58 4.32
N LEU A 80 -4.14 12.45 4.58
CA LEU A 80 -3.44 13.23 5.60
C LEU A 80 -2.30 14.09 5.06
N ASP A 81 -1.89 13.92 3.79
CA ASP A 81 -0.75 14.62 3.18
C ASP A 81 0.54 14.48 4.03
N ASP A 82 0.67 13.33 4.74
CA ASP A 82 1.71 13.05 5.74
C ASP A 82 2.30 11.64 5.46
N PRO A 83 3.40 11.51 4.71
CA PRO A 83 3.97 10.21 4.40
C PRO A 83 4.70 9.62 5.62
N LEU A 84 4.14 8.56 6.21
CA LEU A 84 4.76 7.79 7.31
C LEU A 84 6.04 7.03 6.89
N PHE A 85 6.21 6.73 5.60
CA PHE A 85 7.38 6.05 5.05
C PHE A 85 8.20 7.00 4.19
N THR A 86 9.50 6.74 4.15
CA THR A 86 10.38 7.30 3.13
C THR A 86 9.98 6.72 1.77
N ASP A 87 9.86 7.56 0.74
CA ASP A 87 9.45 7.17 -0.62
C ASP A 87 10.13 5.87 -1.09
N GLY A 88 11.44 5.74 -0.88
CA GLY A 88 12.19 4.55 -1.29
C GLY A 88 11.79 3.22 -0.64
N LEU A 89 11.11 3.21 0.52
CA LEU A 89 10.57 1.96 1.09
C LEU A 89 9.27 1.54 0.39
N TYR A 90 8.43 2.53 0.05
CA TYR A 90 7.22 2.28 -0.71
C TYR A 90 7.55 1.80 -2.13
N ASP A 91 8.58 2.38 -2.76
CA ASP A 91 9.07 1.94 -4.07
C ASP A 91 9.47 0.46 -4.02
N ARG A 92 10.24 0.04 -3.02
CA ARG A 92 10.65 -1.37 -2.86
C ARG A 92 9.47 -2.32 -2.66
N VAL A 93 8.43 -1.89 -1.96
CA VAL A 93 7.20 -2.69 -1.80
C VAL A 93 6.46 -2.81 -3.14
N SER A 94 6.37 -1.71 -3.88
CA SER A 94 5.71 -1.64 -5.18
C SER A 94 6.42 -2.50 -6.22
N GLU A 95 7.75 -2.35 -6.35
CA GLU A 95 8.59 -3.18 -7.22
C GLU A 95 8.44 -4.68 -6.91
N ARG A 96 8.29 -5.02 -5.62
CA ARG A 96 8.11 -6.42 -5.21
C ARG A 96 6.72 -6.95 -5.59
N LEU A 97 5.68 -6.14 -5.44
CA LEU A 97 4.32 -6.49 -5.87
C LEU A 97 4.24 -6.66 -7.39
N ASP A 98 4.88 -5.77 -8.15
CA ASP A 98 4.92 -5.85 -9.62
C ASP A 98 5.63 -7.14 -10.07
N ALA A 99 6.77 -7.48 -9.45
CA ALA A 99 7.46 -8.74 -9.74
C ALA A 99 6.61 -9.98 -9.38
N LEU A 100 5.83 -9.92 -8.30
CA LEU A 100 4.87 -10.98 -7.93
C LEU A 100 3.74 -11.09 -8.95
N GLN A 101 3.24 -9.96 -9.46
CA GLN A 101 2.21 -9.91 -10.49
C GLN A 101 2.68 -10.47 -11.83
N GLU A 102 3.92 -10.17 -12.24
CA GLU A 102 4.52 -10.75 -13.45
C GLU A 102 4.68 -12.27 -13.33
N GLN A 103 5.09 -12.77 -12.16
CA GLN A 103 5.35 -14.20 -11.96
C GLN A 103 4.09 -15.03 -11.65
N PHE A 104 3.10 -14.43 -11.00
CA PHE A 104 1.85 -15.06 -10.55
C PHE A 104 0.65 -14.18 -10.94
N PRO A 105 0.40 -13.96 -12.24
CA PRO A 105 -0.65 -13.06 -12.71
C PRO A 105 -2.04 -13.47 -12.22
N GLU A 106 -2.27 -14.76 -11.95
CA GLU A 106 -3.54 -15.26 -11.44
C GLU A 106 -3.81 -14.92 -9.97
N LEU A 107 -2.87 -14.27 -9.27
CA LEU A 107 -3.10 -13.70 -7.93
C LEU A 107 -3.61 -12.24 -8.01
N PHE A 108 -3.61 -11.65 -9.20
CA PHE A 108 -3.95 -10.25 -9.45
C PHE A 108 -5.09 -10.15 -10.47
N ASP A 109 -6.29 -10.56 -10.05
CA ASP A 109 -7.51 -10.40 -10.85
C ASP A 109 -7.76 -8.92 -11.22
N GLU A 110 -8.62 -8.67 -12.23
CA GLU A 110 -8.87 -7.32 -12.74
C GLU A 110 -9.30 -6.32 -11.64
N ASP A 111 -10.12 -6.77 -10.69
CA ASP A 111 -10.60 -5.98 -9.55
C ASP A 111 -9.67 -6.03 -8.32
N HIS A 112 -8.46 -6.58 -8.47
CA HIS A 112 -7.54 -6.71 -7.34
C HIS A 112 -7.16 -5.32 -6.80
N PRO A 113 -7.14 -5.11 -5.46
CA PRO A 113 -6.93 -3.78 -4.87
C PRO A 113 -5.63 -3.09 -5.28
N TRP A 114 -4.60 -3.86 -5.68
CA TRP A 114 -3.34 -3.31 -6.21
C TRP A 114 -3.48 -2.70 -7.61
N ASN A 115 -4.38 -3.23 -8.43
CA ASN A 115 -4.62 -2.77 -9.80
C ASN A 115 -5.46 -1.48 -9.86
N THR A 116 -6.11 -1.12 -8.75
CA THR A 116 -6.91 0.12 -8.67
C THR A 116 -6.00 1.31 -8.37
N VAL A 117 -5.82 2.20 -9.35
CA VAL A 117 -5.07 3.44 -9.16
C VAL A 117 -5.97 4.48 -8.47
N GLY A 118 -5.59 4.88 -7.26
CA GLY A 118 -6.33 5.85 -6.45
C GLY A 118 -7.37 5.17 -5.56
N TYR A 119 -7.49 5.66 -4.31
CA TYR A 119 -8.45 5.18 -3.31
C TYR A 119 -9.61 6.16 -3.17
#